data_AF-A0A7J9WGB9-F1
#
_entry.id   AF-A0A7J9WGB9-F1
#
_cell.length_a   1.000
_cell.length_b   1.000
_cell.length_c   1.000
_cell.angle_alpha   90.00
_cell.angle_beta   90.00
_cell.angle_gamma   90.00
#
_symmetry.space_group_name_H-M   'P 1'
#
loop_
_entity.id
_entity.type
_entity.pdbx_description
1 polymer ?
#
loop_
_entity_poly.entity_id
_entity_poly.type
_entity_poly.pdbx_seq_one_letter_code
_entity_poly.pdbx_strand_id
1 'polypeptide(L)'
;MEGANIYAPGAVLSTTGGHGDIHAFPVEWVTHYGHGGGALYLADGVPECLRAVRAQLRLGAKVIKVCASGGVLSELDDPIHQQFSEEELRAIVAEGGTRGPGSSSNASSSLGRTAAFRTTRCAR
;
A
#
# COMPACT_ATOMS: atom_id res chain seq x y z
N MET A 1 -12.19 6.93 -30.01
CA MET A 1 -11.25 5.84 -29.66
C MET A 1 -11.49 5.51 -28.21
N GLU A 2 -11.78 4.26 -27.89
CA GLU A 2 -12.02 3.82 -26.52
C GLU A 2 -10.68 3.68 -25.79
N GLY A 3 -10.57 4.26 -24.59
CA GLY A 3 -9.33 4.31 -23.81
C GLY A 3 -9.11 3.05 -22.98
N ALA A 4 -7.86 2.79 -22.59
CA ALA A 4 -7.55 1.68 -21.70
C ALA A 4 -8.17 1.90 -20.31
N ASN A 5 -8.67 0.82 -19.69
CA ASN A 5 -9.15 0.83 -18.32
C ASN A 5 -7.96 0.96 -17.35
N ILE A 6 -7.89 2.06 -16.59
CA ILE A 6 -6.84 2.32 -15.61
C ILE A 6 -7.33 1.95 -14.21
N TYR A 7 -6.58 1.06 -13.54
CA TYR A 7 -6.81 0.69 -12.14
C TYR A 7 -5.73 1.34 -11.27
N ALA A 8 -5.93 2.60 -10.89
CA ALA A 8 -4.99 3.32 -10.05
C ALA A 8 -5.08 2.85 -8.59
N PRO A 9 -3.93 2.63 -7.89
CA PRO A 9 -3.92 2.20 -6.49
C PRO A 9 -4.13 3.33 -5.48
N GLY A 10 -4.28 4.58 -5.93
CA GLY A 10 -4.10 5.73 -5.07
C GLY A 10 -2.63 5.90 -4.72
N ALA A 11 -2.33 6.14 -3.45
CA ALA A 11 -0.98 6.24 -2.94
C ALA A 11 -0.30 4.86 -2.79
N VAL A 12 1.02 4.83 -2.99
CA VAL A 12 1.86 3.68 -2.66
C VAL A 12 2.15 3.68 -1.17
N LEU A 13 1.87 2.56 -0.49
CA LEU A 13 2.15 2.42 0.94
C LEU A 13 3.61 2.02 1.16
N SER A 14 4.27 2.66 2.12
CA SER A 14 5.65 2.38 2.53
C SER A 14 5.81 2.54 4.03
N THR A 15 6.80 1.89 4.63
CA THR A 15 7.24 2.20 6.00
C THR A 15 8.02 3.52 6.00
N THR A 16 8.12 4.16 7.16
CA THR A 16 9.09 5.26 7.36
C THR A 16 10.51 4.75 7.09
N GLY A 17 11.31 5.56 6.38
CA GLY A 17 12.64 5.16 5.92
C GLY A 17 12.62 4.10 4.80
N GLY A 18 11.45 3.75 4.27
CA GLY A 18 11.31 2.78 3.18
C GLY A 18 11.30 3.39 1.78
N HIS A 19 10.97 2.59 0.77
CA HIS A 19 11.14 2.96 -0.64
C HIS A 19 10.19 4.07 -1.09
N GLY A 20 9.03 4.16 -0.44
CA GLY A 20 8.08 5.23 -0.66
C GLY A 20 8.26 6.42 0.27
N ASP A 21 9.39 6.54 0.97
CA ASP A 21 9.72 7.73 1.77
C ASP A 21 10.57 8.71 0.95
N ILE A 22 10.41 10.01 1.23
CA ILE A 22 11.17 11.08 0.57
C ILE A 22 12.17 11.65 1.57
N HIS A 23 13.32 10.97 1.70
CA HIS A 23 14.32 11.25 2.74
C HIS A 23 14.87 12.68 2.75
N ALA A 24 14.76 13.42 1.64
CA ALA A 24 15.16 14.82 1.54
C ALA A 24 14.25 15.78 2.35
N PHE A 25 13.10 15.31 2.84
CA PHE A 25 12.13 16.10 3.60
C PHE A 25 11.92 15.54 5.02
N PRO A 26 11.52 16.40 5.99
CA PRO A 26 11.10 15.92 7.30
C PRO A 26 9.94 14.93 7.21
N VAL A 27 9.95 13.90 8.06
CA VAL A 27 8.93 12.83 8.06
C VAL A 27 7.51 13.38 8.26
N GLU A 28 7.35 14.46 9.04
CA GLU A 28 6.07 15.11 9.27
C GLU A 28 5.53 15.70 7.97
N TRP A 29 6.40 16.24 7.12
CA TRP A 29 6.02 16.78 5.82
C TRP A 29 5.56 15.67 4.88
N VAL A 30 6.31 14.56 4.81
CA VAL A 30 5.97 13.40 3.97
C VAL A 30 4.64 12.78 4.41
N THR A 31 4.43 12.67 5.72
CA THR A 31 3.18 12.18 6.31
C THR A 31 1.99 13.07 5.94
N HIS A 32 2.13 14.39 6.06
CA HIS A 32 1.11 15.35 5.64
C HIS A 32 0.84 15.28 4.13
N TYR A 33 1.89 15.16 3.31
CA TYR A 33 1.75 14.99 1.86
C TYR A 33 0.89 13.75 1.52
N GLY A 34 1.17 12.60 2.13
CA GLY A 34 0.41 11.37 1.89
C GLY A 34 -1.04 11.45 2.37
N HIS A 35 -1.27 12.01 3.56
CA HIS A 35 -2.62 12.22 4.10
C HIS A 35 -3.45 13.21 3.27
N GLY A 36 -2.78 14.15 2.59
CA GLY A 36 -3.37 15.12 1.67
C GLY A 36 -3.72 14.57 0.27
N GLY A 37 -3.55 13.26 0.02
CA GLY A 37 -3.79 12.65 -1.28
C GLY A 37 -2.55 12.61 -2.18
N GLY A 38 -1.36 12.70 -1.60
CA GLY A 38 -0.09 12.50 -2.30
C GLY A 38 0.06 11.08 -2.88
N ALA A 39 1.07 10.90 -3.72
CA ALA A 39 1.33 9.62 -4.39
C ALA A 39 1.96 8.55 -3.48
N LEU A 40 2.40 8.94 -2.28
CA LEU A 40 3.08 8.10 -1.30
C LEU A 40 2.37 8.23 0.04
N TYR A 41 2.30 7.15 0.80
CA TYR A 41 1.63 7.14 2.10
C TYR A 41 2.45 6.30 3.09
N LEU A 42 3.01 6.95 4.10
CA LEU A 42 3.75 6.28 5.16
C LEU A 42 2.80 5.64 6.16
N ALA A 43 3.09 4.42 6.57
CA ALA A 43 2.34 3.71 7.59
C ALA A 43 3.26 2.77 8.36
N ASP A 44 3.30 2.94 9.69
CA ASP A 44 4.11 2.10 10.57
C ASP A 44 3.22 1.47 11.65
N GLY A 45 3.28 0.15 11.76
CA GLY A 45 2.41 -0.67 12.58
C GLY A 45 1.10 -1.04 11.91
N VAL A 46 0.52 -2.15 12.38
CA VAL A 46 -0.76 -2.69 11.91
C VAL A 46 -1.90 -1.65 11.91
N PRO A 47 -2.11 -0.84 12.96
CA PRO A 47 -3.21 0.14 12.98
C PRO A 47 -3.11 1.17 11.85
N GLU A 48 -1.90 1.63 11.55
CA GLU A 48 -1.67 2.62 10.50
C GLU A 48 -1.81 2.01 9.12
N CYS A 49 -1.32 0.78 8.93
CA CYS A 49 -1.51 0.01 7.71
C CYS A 49 -3.00 -0.14 7.35
N LEU A 50 -3.85 -0.48 8.32
CA LEU A 50 -5.30 -0.57 8.12
C LEU A 50 -5.91 0.79 7.73
N ARG A 51 -5.48 1.88 8.39
CA ARG A 51 -5.92 3.24 8.07
C ARG A 51 -5.51 3.63 6.66
N ALA A 52 -4.28 3.33 6.26
CA ALA A 52 -3.74 3.63 4.95
C ALA A 52 -4.50 2.91 3.83
N VAL A 53 -4.78 1.61 3.99
CA VAL A 53 -5.63 0.84 3.05
C VAL A 53 -7.01 1.47 2.94
N ARG A 54 -7.66 1.76 4.06
CA ARG A 54 -8.99 2.40 4.07
C ARG A 54 -8.98 3.77 3.40
N ALA A 55 -7.91 4.54 3.55
CA ALA A 55 -7.74 5.82 2.87
C ALA A 55 -7.71 5.64 1.35
N GLN A 56 -6.96 4.65 0.83
CA GLN A 56 -6.92 4.40 -0.61
C GLN A 56 -8.26 3.88 -1.14
N LEU A 57 -8.92 2.99 -0.39
CA LEU A 57 -10.26 2.51 -0.75
C LEU A 57 -11.30 3.63 -0.75
N ARG A 58 -11.18 4.62 0.14
CA ARG A 58 -12.03 5.83 0.14
C ARG A 58 -11.85 6.65 -1.15
N LEU A 59 -10.64 6.65 -1.73
CA LEU A 59 -10.36 7.28 -3.03
C LEU A 59 -10.83 6.45 -4.24
N GLY A 60 -11.44 5.29 -4.00
CA GLY A 60 -11.91 4.39 -5.06
C GLY A 60 -10.80 3.50 -5.64
N ALA A 61 -9.67 3.35 -4.94
CA ALA A 61 -8.60 2.45 -5.35
C ALA A 61 -9.13 1.02 -5.48
N LYS A 62 -8.88 0.39 -6.63
CA LYS A 62 -9.27 -1.00 -6.91
C LYS A 62 -8.15 -2.00 -6.64
N VAL A 63 -6.94 -1.49 -6.46
CA VAL A 63 -5.73 -2.24 -6.11
C VAL A 63 -4.99 -1.50 -5.00
N ILE A 64 -4.27 -2.22 -4.15
CA ILE A 64 -3.41 -1.62 -3.11
C ILE A 64 -1.97 -1.92 -3.48
N LYS A 65 -1.13 -0.88 -3.50
CA LYS A 65 0.29 -0.99 -3.82
C LYS A 65 1.12 -0.76 -2.55
N VAL A 66 2.06 -1.66 -2.29
CA VAL A 66 3.00 -1.58 -1.16
C VAL A 66 4.45 -1.69 -1.64
N CYS A 67 5.36 -1.03 -0.92
CA CYS A 67 6.81 -1.25 -0.98
C CYS A 67 7.18 -2.34 0.03
N ALA A 68 7.37 -3.58 -0.43
CA ALA A 68 7.67 -4.73 0.43
C ALA A 68 9.17 -5.01 0.56
N SER A 69 10.00 -4.26 -0.16
CA SER A 69 11.45 -4.26 -0.08
C SER A 69 11.97 -2.87 -0.37
N GLY A 70 13.25 -2.64 -0.13
CA GLY A 70 13.91 -1.47 -0.66
C GLY A 70 13.84 -1.36 -2.18
N GLY A 71 14.09 -0.15 -2.65
CA GLY A 71 14.18 0.17 -4.06
C GLY A 71 15.59 0.02 -4.57
N VAL A 72 15.71 -0.29 -5.86
CA VAL A 72 17.02 -0.26 -6.56
C VAL A 72 17.61 1.16 -6.60
N LEU A 73 16.76 2.19 -6.52
CA LEU A 73 17.12 3.60 -6.65
C LEU A 73 16.93 4.40 -5.35
N SER A 74 16.55 3.77 -4.25
CA SER A 74 16.39 4.47 -2.97
C SER A 74 17.74 4.88 -2.39
N GLU A 75 17.77 6.02 -1.68
CA GLU A 75 18.99 6.53 -1.08
C GLU A 75 19.38 5.80 0.21
N LEU A 76 18.40 5.37 1.02
CA LEU A 76 18.64 4.85 2.38
C LEU A 76 18.21 3.40 2.61
N ASP A 77 17.41 2.82 1.73
CA ASP A 77 16.98 1.41 1.86
C ASP A 77 17.78 0.49 0.93
N ASP A 78 17.77 -0.81 1.24
CA ASP A 78 18.41 -1.84 0.42
C ASP A 78 17.33 -2.73 -0.21
N PRO A 79 17.40 -3.01 -1.53
CA PRO A 79 16.42 -3.86 -2.22
C PRO A 79 16.34 -5.30 -1.67
N ILE A 80 17.34 -5.75 -0.93
CA ILE A 80 17.37 -7.05 -0.25
C ILE A 80 16.59 -7.00 1.06
N HIS A 81 16.51 -5.83 1.71
CA HIS A 81 15.86 -5.69 3.00
C HIS A 81 14.34 -5.64 2.84
N GLN A 82 13.66 -6.49 3.62
CA GLN A 82 12.21 -6.50 3.70
C GLN A 82 11.72 -5.20 4.31
N GLN A 83 10.72 -4.59 3.67
CA GLN A 83 9.94 -3.49 4.22
C GLN A 83 8.56 -4.02 4.62
N PHE A 84 8.05 -3.50 5.74
CA PHE A 84 6.98 -4.08 6.56
C PHE A 84 7.31 -5.42 7.22
N SER A 85 6.82 -5.58 8.45
CA SER A 85 6.70 -6.85 9.14
C SER A 85 5.66 -7.74 8.47
N GLU A 86 5.73 -9.04 8.77
CA GLU A 86 4.73 -10.00 8.28
C GLU A 86 3.31 -9.67 8.79
N GLU A 87 3.20 -9.18 10.02
CA GLU A 87 1.91 -8.80 10.63
C GLU A 87 1.26 -7.64 9.89
N GLU A 88 2.04 -6.62 9.54
CA GLU A 88 1.59 -5.48 8.74
C GLU A 88 1.14 -5.94 7.35
N LEU A 89 1.96 -6.72 6.64
CA LEU A 89 1.60 -7.24 5.32
C LEU A 89 0.31 -8.07 5.36
N ARG A 90 0.15 -8.95 6.36
CA ARG A 90 -1.08 -9.72 6.55
C ARG A 90 -2.30 -8.81 6.79
N ALA A 91 -2.14 -7.77 7.60
CA ALA A 91 -3.22 -6.81 7.86
C ALA A 91 -3.62 -6.02 6.60
N ILE A 92 -2.64 -5.54 5.83
CA ILE A 92 -2.90 -4.84 4.56
C ILE A 92 -3.64 -5.78 3.60
N VAL A 93 -3.21 -7.04 3.49
CA VAL A 93 -3.84 -8.06 2.63
C VAL A 93 -5.29 -8.34 3.02
N ALA A 94 -5.54 -8.56 4.31
CA ALA A 94 -6.87 -8.85 4.83
C ALA A 94 -7.85 -7.68 4.60
N GLU A 95 -7.41 -6.45 4.89
CA GLU A 95 -8.27 -5.27 4.74
C GLU A 95 -8.56 -4.97 3.26
N GLY A 96 -7.56 -5.07 2.38
CA GLY A 96 -7.72 -4.84 0.94
C GLY A 96 -8.67 -5.84 0.27
N GLY A 97 -8.63 -7.12 0.67
CA GLY A 97 -9.50 -8.17 0.13
C GLY A 97 -11.00 -8.01 0.45
N THR A 98 -11.36 -7.20 1.44
CA THR A 98 -12.74 -7.14 1.96
C THR A 98 -13.70 -6.31 1.07
N ARG A 99 -13.19 -5.42 0.19
CA ARG A 99 -14.00 -4.35 -0.45
C ARG A 99 -13.98 -4.30 -1.99
N GLY A 100 -13.54 -5.35 -2.69
CA GLY A 100 -13.59 -5.39 -4.16
C GLY A 100 -15.03 -5.45 -4.74
N PRO A 101 -15.26 -5.00 -5.99
CA PRO A 101 -16.56 -5.12 -6.64
C PRO A 101 -16.95 -6.61 -6.76
N GLY A 102 -18.00 -7.00 -6.03
CA GLY A 102 -18.41 -8.40 -5.80
C GLY A 102 -18.54 -8.78 -4.33
N SER A 103 -18.12 -7.93 -3.39
CA SER A 103 -18.31 -8.12 -1.95
C SER A 103 -19.75 -7.75 -1.54
N SER A 104 -20.67 -8.71 -1.65
CA SER A 104 -21.96 -8.64 -0.97
C SER A 104 -21.73 -8.83 0.53
N SER A 105 -21.84 -7.74 1.27
CA SER A 105 -21.82 -7.73 2.74
C SER A 105 -23.03 -8.48 3.29
N ASN A 106 -22.81 -9.74 3.69
CA ASN A 106 -23.41 -10.40 4.86
C ASN A 106 -22.80 -11.80 5.05
N ALA A 107 -22.21 -12.02 6.23
CA ALA A 107 -21.94 -13.30 6.89
C ALA A 107 -21.14 -14.41 6.15
N SER A 108 -20.06 -14.85 6.81
CA SER A 108 -19.63 -16.26 6.87
C SER A 108 -19.31 -16.97 5.54
N SER A 109 -18.07 -16.92 5.05
CA SER A 109 -17.50 -18.04 4.25
C SER A 109 -16.03 -17.84 3.91
N SER A 110 -15.31 -18.96 3.91
CA SER A 110 -13.86 -19.16 4.02
C SER A 110 -13.07 -19.12 2.71
N LEU A 111 -13.41 -18.28 1.73
CA LEU A 111 -12.61 -18.19 0.50
C LEU A 111 -12.36 -16.74 0.09
N GLY A 112 -11.20 -16.23 0.54
CA GLY A 112 -10.66 -14.95 0.15
C GLY A 112 -10.41 -14.88 -1.36
N ARG A 113 -10.95 -13.85 -2.00
CA ARG A 113 -10.60 -13.46 -3.37
C ARG A 113 -9.79 -12.17 -3.32
N THR A 114 -8.68 -12.21 -4.03
CA THR A 114 -7.50 -11.37 -3.94
C THR A 114 -7.75 -9.95 -4.47
N ALA A 115 -7.65 -8.93 -3.62
CA ALA A 115 -7.16 -7.63 -4.09
C ALA A 115 -5.75 -7.90 -4.66
N ALA A 116 -5.48 -7.53 -5.91
CA ALA A 116 -4.21 -7.87 -6.56
C ALA A 116 -3.05 -7.15 -5.84
N PHE A 117 -2.46 -7.84 -4.86
CA PHE A 117 -1.23 -7.42 -4.19
C PHE A 117 -0.09 -7.60 -5.15
N ARG A 118 0.39 -6.50 -5.73
CA ARG A 118 1.67 -6.50 -6.44
C ARG A 118 2.77 -6.08 -5.46
N THR A 119 3.18 -7.03 -4.62
CA THR A 119 4.45 -6.96 -3.90
C THR A 119 5.55 -7.07 -4.96
N THR A 120 6.08 -5.93 -5.41
CA THR A 120 7.33 -5.97 -6.17
C THR A 120 8.43 -6.13 -5.14
N ARG A 121 8.96 -7.34 -5.01
CA ARG A 121 10.37 -7.47 -4.61
C ARG A 121 11.19 -6.94 -5.77
N CYS A 122 12.08 -6.00 -5.50
CA CYS A 122 13.14 -5.66 -6.45
C CYS A 122 14.12 -6.84 -6.49
N ALA A 123 13.80 -7.88 -7.27
CA ALA A 123 14.74 -8.96 -7.55
C ALA A 123 15.78 -8.48 -8.58
N ARG A 124 17.04 -8.91 -8.38
CA ARG A 124 18.14 -8.76 -9.35
C ARG A 124 17.80 -9.35 -10.70
#